data_AF-M2TLP6-F1
#
_entry.id   AF-M2TLP6-F1
#
_cell.length_a   1.000
_cell.length_b   1.000
_cell.length_c   1.000
_cell.angle_alpha   90.00
_cell.angle_beta   90.00
_cell.angle_gamma   90.00
#
_symmetry.space_group_name_H-M   'P 1'
#
loop_
_entity.id
_entity.type
_entity.pdbx_description
1 polymer ?
#
loop_
_entity_poly.entity_id
_entity_poly.type
_entity_poly.pdbx_seq_one_letter_code
_entity_poly.pdbx_strand_id
1 'polypeptide(L)'
;EVPFLLSLSNTDHEARSVALSDLPHCPQCANLLRPGVVWFGERLAAGTPDSVDEWMSKEHIDLVIAAGTSLQVFPAAEWVSTARAYGASLAIIDAGDHEIVEEFDEKYWFFKGNIAFVLPKIV
;
A
#
# COMPACT_ATOMS: atom_id res chain seq x y z
N GLU A 1 25.00 7.26 -12.41
CA GLU A 1 24.05 6.13 -12.52
C GLU A 1 24.34 5.17 -11.37
N VAL A 2 23.34 4.76 -10.61
CA VAL A 2 23.52 3.87 -9.44
C VAL A 2 23.35 2.44 -9.95
N PRO A 3 24.42 1.63 -10.11
CA PRO A 3 24.33 0.35 -10.83
C PRO A 3 23.40 -0.67 -10.18
N PHE A 4 23.07 -0.50 -8.90
CA PHE A 4 22.18 -1.37 -8.15
C PHE A 4 20.68 -1.14 -8.47
N LEU A 5 20.32 0.00 -9.08
CA LEU A 5 18.92 0.29 -9.46
C LEU A 5 18.55 -0.21 -10.86
N LEU A 6 19.27 -1.20 -11.40
CA LEU A 6 18.74 -2.00 -12.49
C LEU A 6 17.42 -2.62 -12.00
N SER A 7 16.32 -2.16 -12.57
CA SER A 7 14.98 -2.49 -12.10
C SER A 7 14.83 -4.00 -11.91
N LEU A 8 14.41 -4.42 -10.72
CA LEU A 8 14.03 -5.82 -10.43
C LEU A 8 12.89 -6.32 -11.35
N SER A 9 12.24 -5.42 -12.10
CA SER A 9 11.23 -5.74 -13.10
C SER A 9 11.79 -6.08 -14.49
N ASN A 10 13.11 -5.97 -14.72
CA ASN A 10 13.69 -6.29 -16.01
C ASN A 10 14.07 -7.78 -16.07
N THR A 11 13.20 -8.59 -16.70
CA THR A 11 13.38 -10.03 -16.89
C THR A 11 14.50 -10.40 -17.86
N ASP A 12 15.05 -9.44 -18.60
CA ASP A 12 16.12 -9.68 -19.58
C ASP A 12 17.52 -9.70 -18.93
N HIS A 13 17.62 -9.39 -17.63
CA HIS A 13 18.85 -9.51 -16.87
C HIS A 13 18.91 -10.84 -16.14
N GLU A 14 19.92 -11.65 -16.47
CA GLU A 14 20.31 -12.80 -15.66
C GLU A 14 20.56 -12.33 -14.23
N ALA A 15 19.85 -12.92 -13.27
CA ALA A 15 20.04 -12.64 -11.87
C ALA A 15 21.51 -12.92 -11.51
N ARG A 16 22.22 -11.88 -11.07
CA ARG A 16 23.58 -12.03 -10.58
C ARG A 16 23.58 -13.08 -9.46
N SER A 17 24.48 -14.06 -9.53
CA SER A 17 24.67 -14.96 -8.40
C SER A 17 25.23 -14.16 -7.22
N VAL A 18 24.54 -14.25 -6.08
CA VAL A 18 24.93 -13.58 -4.83
C VAL A 18 25.22 -14.67 -3.82
N ALA A 19 26.44 -14.68 -3.27
CA ALA A 19 26.76 -15.62 -2.20
C ALA A 19 26.05 -15.20 -0.92
N LEU A 20 25.70 -16.14 -0.04
CA LEU A 20 25.07 -15.81 1.25
C LEU A 20 25.93 -14.82 2.04
N SER A 21 27.26 -14.94 1.97
CA SER A 21 28.23 -14.03 2.61
C SER A 21 28.11 -12.57 2.17
N ASP A 22 27.58 -12.32 0.98
CA ASP A 22 27.44 -10.99 0.41
C ASP A 22 26.13 -10.31 0.86
N LEU A 23 25.23 -11.05 1.53
CA LEU A 23 23.98 -10.54 2.05
C LEU A 23 24.16 -9.79 3.38
N PRO A 24 23.21 -8.92 3.78
CA PRO A 24 23.28 -8.22 5.06
C PRO A 24 23.20 -9.20 6.24
N HIS A 25 24.14 -9.10 7.17
CA HIS A 25 24.17 -9.88 8.41
C HIS A 25 24.15 -8.98 9.65
N CYS A 26 23.65 -9.51 10.76
CA CYS A 26 23.62 -8.82 12.04
C CYS A 26 25.05 -8.57 12.55
N PRO A 27 25.43 -7.33 12.88
CA PRO A 27 26.78 -7.02 13.37
C PRO A 27 27.08 -7.60 14.76
N GLN A 28 26.07 -8.07 15.49
CA GLN A 28 26.22 -8.63 16.84
C GLN A 28 26.25 -10.17 16.86
N CYS A 29 25.44 -10.83 16.04
CA CYS A 29 25.29 -12.29 16.07
C CYS A 29 25.58 -12.98 14.73
N ALA A 30 25.92 -12.22 13.67
CA ALA A 30 26.24 -12.72 12.33
C ALA A 30 25.12 -13.51 11.64
N ASN A 31 23.89 -13.52 12.15
CA ASN A 31 22.73 -14.10 11.45
C ASN A 31 22.32 -13.27 10.24
N LEU A 32 21.74 -13.92 9.23
CA LEU A 32 21.21 -13.27 8.05
C LEU A 32 20.07 -12.31 8.43
N LEU A 33 20.16 -11.07 7.96
CA LEU A 33 19.10 -10.09 8.11
C LEU A 33 18.10 -10.24 6.97
N ARG A 34 16.82 -10.05 7.30
CA ARG A 34 15.76 -9.85 6.32
C ARG A 34 15.28 -8.40 6.33
N PRO A 35 14.69 -7.90 5.24
CA PRO A 35 14.00 -6.63 5.27
C PRO A 35 12.90 -6.63 6.36
N GLY A 36 12.79 -5.51 7.08
CA GLY A 36 11.75 -5.28 8.08
C GLY A 36 10.40 -4.94 7.44
N VAL A 37 9.93 -5.80 6.54
CA VAL A 37 8.65 -5.64 5.82
C VAL A 37 7.82 -6.90 5.97
N VAL A 38 6.51 -6.75 5.84
CA VAL A 38 5.56 -7.87 5.81
C VAL A 38 5.46 -8.39 4.39
N TRP A 39 5.77 -9.67 4.20
CA TRP A 39 5.58 -10.35 2.91
C TRP A 39 4.17 -10.90 2.75
N PHE A 40 3.80 -11.24 1.51
CA PHE A 40 2.58 -11.99 1.26
C PHE A 40 2.59 -13.31 2.01
N GLY A 41 1.47 -13.61 2.68
CA GLY A 41 1.32 -14.78 3.54
C GLY A 41 1.81 -14.57 4.98
N GLU A 42 2.48 -13.46 5.28
CA GLU A 42 2.82 -13.10 6.65
C GLU A 42 1.71 -12.28 7.29
N ARG A 43 1.58 -12.41 8.61
CA ARG A 43 0.69 -11.54 9.39
C ARG A 43 1.33 -10.17 9.53
N LEU A 44 0.50 -9.13 9.51
CA LEU A 44 0.92 -7.81 9.97
C LEU A 44 1.42 -7.89 11.42
N ALA A 45 2.28 -6.94 11.80
CA ALA A 45 2.81 -6.84 13.16
C ALA A 45 1.66 -6.83 14.18
N ALA A 46 1.86 -7.55 15.29
CA ALA A 46 0.84 -7.68 16.33
C ALA A 46 0.44 -6.30 16.87
N GLY A 47 -0.87 -6.09 17.04
CA GLY A 47 -1.45 -4.83 17.49
C GLY A 47 -1.59 -3.75 16.41
N THR A 48 -0.91 -3.86 15.25
CA THR A 48 -1.07 -2.88 14.17
C THR A 48 -2.51 -2.88 13.62
N PRO A 49 -3.10 -4.02 13.22
CA PRO A 49 -4.48 -4.04 12.74
C PRO A 49 -5.47 -3.59 13.81
N ASP A 50 -5.31 -4.13 15.02
CA ASP A 50 -6.18 -3.83 16.16
C ASP A 50 -6.20 -2.33 16.47
N SER A 51 -5.06 -1.64 16.35
CA SER A 51 -4.98 -0.18 16.58
C SER A 51 -5.72 0.64 15.53
N VAL A 52 -5.74 0.19 14.27
CA VAL A 52 -6.48 0.84 13.19
C VAL A 52 -7.98 0.62 13.41
N ASP A 53 -8.38 -0.62 13.69
CA ASP A 53 -9.78 -0.97 13.95
C ASP A 53 -10.32 -0.20 15.17
N GLU A 54 -9.54 -0.11 16.26
CA GLU A 54 -9.90 0.66 17.44
C GLU A 54 -10.05 2.16 17.13
N TRP A 55 -9.12 2.74 16.35
CA TRP A 55 -9.22 4.14 15.95
C TRP A 55 -10.47 4.41 15.11
N MET A 56 -10.73 3.58 14.10
CA MET A 56 -11.92 3.67 13.25
C MET A 56 -13.23 3.52 14.02
N SER A 57 -13.22 2.77 15.13
CA SER A 57 -14.42 2.56 15.96
C SER A 57 -14.82 3.76 16.82
N LYS A 58 -13.87 4.67 17.09
CA LYS A 58 -14.05 5.79 18.03
C LYS A 58 -14.56 7.05 17.35
N GLU A 59 -14.15 7.27 16.10
CA GLU A 59 -14.41 8.50 15.36
C GLU A 59 -15.28 8.22 14.14
N HIS A 60 -16.19 9.13 13.81
CA HIS A 60 -16.92 9.03 12.56
C HIS A 60 -16.03 9.49 11.40
N ILE A 61 -15.84 8.61 10.42
CA ILE A 61 -15.12 8.92 9.18
C ILE A 61 -16.14 9.43 8.16
N ASP A 62 -15.98 10.67 7.73
CA ASP A 62 -16.80 11.32 6.72
C ASP A 62 -16.25 11.15 5.30
N LEU A 63 -14.92 11.04 5.16
CA LEU A 63 -14.21 10.86 3.89
C LEU A 63 -13.00 9.94 4.04
N VAL A 64 -12.83 9.02 3.10
CA VAL A 64 -11.60 8.27 2.85
C VAL A 64 -10.96 8.75 1.55
N ILE A 65 -9.66 9.02 1.59
CA ILE A 65 -8.85 9.30 0.40
C ILE A 65 -7.93 8.10 0.15
N ALA A 66 -8.24 7.30 -0.87
CA ALA A 66 -7.38 6.21 -1.32
C ALA A 66 -6.48 6.70 -2.46
N ALA A 67 -5.18 6.83 -2.23
CA ALA A 67 -4.29 7.49 -3.16
C ALA A 67 -3.09 6.60 -3.52
N GLY A 68 -2.92 6.29 -4.81
CA GLY A 68 -1.84 5.44 -5.32
C GLY A 68 -1.94 3.98 -4.89
N THR A 69 -3.16 3.44 -4.76
CA THR A 69 -3.40 2.06 -4.31
C THR A 69 -4.51 1.43 -5.14
N SER A 70 -4.31 0.19 -5.59
CA SER A 70 -5.33 -0.59 -6.31
C SER A 70 -6.48 -1.07 -5.42
N LEU A 71 -6.34 -0.96 -4.09
CA LEU A 71 -7.28 -1.48 -3.08
C LEU A 71 -7.53 -3.00 -3.19
N GLN A 72 -6.52 -3.77 -3.58
CA GLN A 72 -6.63 -5.24 -3.72
C GLN A 72 -5.94 -6.03 -2.60
N VAL A 73 -5.05 -5.40 -1.83
CA VAL A 73 -4.23 -6.09 -0.82
C VAL A 73 -4.85 -5.94 0.57
N PHE A 74 -5.17 -7.08 1.17
CA PHE A 74 -5.73 -7.16 2.53
C PHE A 74 -4.64 -7.15 3.60
N PRO A 75 -4.91 -6.59 4.79
CA PRO A 75 -6.19 -6.03 5.24
C PRO A 75 -6.41 -4.55 4.90
N ALA A 76 -5.43 -3.85 4.31
CA ALA A 76 -5.54 -2.41 4.08
C ALA A 76 -6.74 -2.00 3.19
N ALA A 77 -7.08 -2.82 2.19
CA ALA A 77 -8.27 -2.63 1.37
C ALA A 77 -9.59 -2.73 2.16
N GLU A 78 -9.63 -3.57 3.20
CA GLU A 78 -10.82 -3.80 4.02
C GLU A 78 -11.19 -2.57 4.83
N TRP A 79 -10.23 -1.84 5.39
CA TRP A 79 -10.49 -0.60 6.13
C TRP A 79 -11.24 0.44 5.30
N VAL A 80 -10.93 0.55 4.00
CA VAL A 80 -11.65 1.46 3.09
C VAL A 80 -13.11 1.02 2.96
N SER A 81 -13.34 -0.28 2.73
CA SER A 81 -14.69 -0.85 2.65
C SER A 81 -15.47 -0.69 3.96
N THR A 82 -14.82 -0.89 5.10
CA THR A 82 -15.39 -0.72 6.44
C THR A 82 -15.82 0.72 6.70
N ALA A 83 -14.97 1.71 6.38
CA ALA A 83 -15.32 3.11 6.51
C ALA A 83 -16.54 3.48 5.65
N ARG A 84 -16.59 3.00 4.40
CA ARG A 84 -17.73 3.21 3.50
C ARG A 84 -19.02 2.58 4.04
N ALA A 85 -18.93 1.39 4.61
CA ALA A 85 -20.07 0.73 5.25
C ALA A 85 -20.61 1.55 6.45
N TYR A 86 -19.76 2.34 7.10
CA TYR A 86 -20.15 3.31 8.13
C TYR A 86 -20.54 4.70 7.59
N GLY A 87 -20.68 4.84 6.28
CA GLY A 87 -21.25 6.02 5.63
C GLY A 87 -20.23 7.03 5.09
N ALA A 88 -18.94 6.74 5.21
CA ALA A 88 -17.88 7.58 4.66
C ALA A 88 -17.97 7.69 3.14
N SER A 89 -17.72 8.88 2.62
CA SER A 89 -17.46 9.09 1.21
C SER A 89 -16.08 8.58 0.82
N LEU A 90 -15.84 8.31 -0.46
CA LEU A 90 -14.56 7.80 -0.96
C LEU A 90 -14.09 8.62 -2.16
N ALA A 91 -12.88 9.17 -2.04
CA ALA A 91 -12.12 9.75 -3.14
C ALA A 91 -10.94 8.84 -3.49
N ILE A 92 -10.85 8.39 -4.73
CA ILE A 92 -9.71 7.62 -5.23
C ILE A 92 -8.86 8.50 -6.15
N ILE A 93 -7.55 8.44 -5.97
CA ILE A 93 -6.57 9.14 -6.82
C ILE A 93 -5.56 8.10 -7.33
N ASP A 94 -5.61 7.79 -8.60
CA ASP A 94 -4.67 6.85 -9.21
C ASP A 94 -4.43 7.16 -10.69
N ALA A 95 -3.28 6.75 -11.22
CA ALA A 95 -2.92 6.93 -12.63
C ALA A 95 -3.43 5.77 -13.50
N GLY A 96 -3.57 4.58 -12.92
CA GLY A 96 -4.12 3.40 -13.55
C GLY A 96 -5.63 3.48 -13.73
N ASP A 97 -6.17 2.58 -14.56
CA ASP A 97 -7.61 2.36 -14.60
C ASP A 97 -8.00 1.54 -13.38
N HIS A 98 -8.97 2.05 -12.62
CA HIS A 98 -9.59 1.29 -11.55
C HIS A 98 -10.80 0.55 -12.11
N GLU A 99 -10.77 -0.79 -12.12
CA GLU A 99 -11.93 -1.65 -12.41
C GLU A 99 -12.97 -1.63 -11.27
N ILE A 100 -13.12 -0.51 -10.56
CA ILE A 100 -14.24 -0.33 -9.64
C ILE A 100 -15.44 0.06 -10.50
N VAL A 101 -16.05 -0.97 -11.08
CA VAL A 101 -17.35 -0.88 -11.71
C VAL A 101 -18.36 -1.26 -10.63
N GLU A 102 -19.03 -0.26 -10.07
CA GLU A 102 -20.47 -0.27 -9.73
C GLU A 102 -20.81 1.06 -9.03
N GLU A 103 -21.50 1.91 -9.80
CA GLU A 103 -22.13 3.20 -9.44
C GLU A 103 -21.25 4.23 -8.68
N PHE A 104 -20.76 5.22 -9.44
CA PHE A 104 -20.41 6.51 -8.88
C PHE A 104 -21.69 7.13 -8.28
N ASP A 105 -21.92 6.93 -6.99
CA ASP A 105 -22.91 7.67 -6.23
C ASP A 105 -22.37 9.06 -5.86
N GLU A 106 -23.20 9.93 -5.28
CA GLU A 106 -22.79 11.28 -4.85
C GLU A 106 -21.65 11.29 -3.82
N LYS A 107 -21.30 10.13 -3.24
CA LYS A 107 -20.26 9.96 -2.23
C LYS A 107 -18.99 9.32 -2.80
N TYR A 108 -18.88 9.15 -4.11
CA TYR A 108 -17.73 8.51 -4.75
C TYR A 108 -17.11 9.37 -5.85
N TRP A 109 -15.81 9.63 -5.72
CA TRP A 109 -15.02 10.38 -6.70
C TRP A 109 -13.79 9.58 -7.16
N PHE A 110 -13.50 9.64 -8.46
CA PHE A 110 -12.26 9.14 -9.03
C PHE A 110 -11.52 10.25 -9.74
N PHE A 111 -10.32 10.57 -9.26
CA PHE A 111 -9.44 11.56 -9.84
C PHE A 111 -8.28 10.84 -10.55
N LYS A 112 -8.43 10.65 -11.86
CA LYS A 112 -7.39 10.01 -12.66
C LYS A 112 -6.17 10.92 -12.80
N GLY A 113 -5.01 10.42 -12.43
CA GLY A 113 -3.74 11.09 -12.64
C GLY A 113 -2.69 10.77 -11.57
N ASN A 114 -1.49 11.30 -11.76
CA ASN A 114 -0.42 11.14 -10.78
C ASN A 114 -0.76 11.91 -9.50
N ILE A 115 -0.78 11.18 -8.37
CA ILE A 115 -1.08 11.67 -7.03
C ILE A 115 -0.32 12.96 -6.68
N ALA A 116 0.95 13.08 -7.08
CA ALA A 116 1.79 14.24 -6.77
C ALA A 116 1.30 15.55 -7.40
N PHE A 117 0.48 15.48 -8.46
CA PHE A 117 -0.09 16.65 -9.14
C PHE A 117 -1.59 16.83 -8.89
N VAL A 118 -2.30 15.75 -8.59
CA VAL A 118 -3.75 15.76 -8.37
C VAL A 118 -4.08 16.12 -6.94
N LEU A 119 -3.46 15.45 -5.96
CA LEU A 119 -3.80 15.62 -4.54
C LEU A 119 -3.67 17.08 -4.09
N PRO A 120 -2.58 17.83 -4.39
CA PRO A 120 -2.44 19.23 -3.95
C PRO A 120 -3.47 20.21 -4.53
N LYS A 121 -4.34 19.79 -5.46
CA LYS A 121 -5.39 20.63 -6.04
C LYS A 121 -6.74 20.44 -5.35
N ILE A 122 -6.89 19.38 -4.56
CA ILE A 122 -8.17 18.95 -3.98
C ILE A 122 -8.14 18.85 -2.44
N VAL A 123 -6.97 19.03 -1.83
CA VAL A 123 -6.77 19.23 -0.37
C VAL A 123 -6.09 20.56 -0.12
#